data_AF-A0A2K8T923-F1
#
_entry.id   AF-A0A2K8T923-F1
#
_cell.length_a   1.000
_cell.length_b   1.000
_cell.length_c   1.000
_cell.angle_alpha   90.00
_cell.angle_beta   90.00
_cell.angle_gamma   90.00
#
_symmetry.space_group_name_H-M   'P 1'
#
loop_
_entity.id
_entity.type
_entity.pdbx_description
1 polymer ?
#
loop_
_entity_poly.entity_id
_entity_poly.type
_entity_poly.pdbx_seq_one_letter_code
_entity_poly.pdbx_strand_id
1 'polypeptide(L)'
;MTLTSHECAAPVTEKWSYEAIVARSNLRPARREKLNRAANSGENPGFDFLQECWNDDPALQIVIKKLLVKFPQWGVAVVDGELIEWEK
;
A
#
# COMPACT_ATOMS: atom_id res chain seq x y z
N MET A 1 45.27 16.62 5.98
CA MET A 1 44.08 16.11 6.70
C MET A 1 42.89 16.30 5.79
N THR A 2 42.51 15.30 5.01
CA THR A 2 41.28 15.32 4.22
C THR A 2 40.22 14.56 5.01
N LEU A 3 39.21 15.29 5.47
CA LEU A 3 38.07 14.78 6.23
C LEU A 3 37.35 13.71 5.40
N THR A 4 37.32 12.49 5.91
CA THR A 4 36.41 11.43 5.48
C THR A 4 34.98 11.85 5.84
N SER A 5 34.19 12.25 4.84
CA SER A 5 32.74 12.41 5.03
C SER A 5 32.10 11.02 5.07
N HIS A 6 31.57 10.68 6.24
CA HIS A 6 30.82 9.46 6.51
C HIS A 6 29.42 9.61 5.90
N GLU A 7 29.26 9.32 4.61
CA GLU A 7 27.93 9.19 4.02
C GLU A 7 27.42 7.77 4.30
N CYS A 8 26.93 7.59 5.52
CA CYS A 8 26.17 6.40 5.91
C CYS A 8 24.77 6.46 5.28
N ALA A 9 24.71 6.41 3.94
CA ALA A 9 23.46 6.15 3.24
C ALA A 9 23.40 4.63 3.03
N ALA A 10 22.56 3.95 3.81
CA ALA A 10 22.15 2.58 3.47
C ALA A 10 21.78 2.54 1.98
N PRO A 11 22.15 1.50 1.21
CA PRO A 11 21.81 1.45 -0.21
C PRO A 11 20.30 1.61 -0.31
N VAL A 12 19.86 2.72 -0.89
CA VAL A 12 18.45 2.88 -1.22
C VAL A 12 18.16 1.72 -2.14
N THR A 13 17.46 0.70 -1.64
CA THR A 13 17.16 -0.48 -2.43
C THR A 13 16.36 0.02 -3.63
N GLU A 14 16.56 -0.58 -4.80
CA GLU A 14 15.97 -0.13 -6.08
C GLU A 14 14.46 0.20 -5.96
N LYS A 15 13.75 -0.51 -5.06
CA LYS A 15 12.35 -0.30 -4.66
C LYS A 15 12.02 1.10 -4.09
N TRP A 16 12.96 1.72 -3.39
CA TRP A 16 12.82 3.06 -2.79
C TRP A 16 13.61 4.13 -3.54
N SER A 17 14.12 3.82 -4.74
CA SER A 17 14.72 4.81 -5.61
C SER A 17 13.72 5.93 -5.94
N TYR A 18 14.23 7.13 -6.25
CA TYR A 18 13.38 8.26 -6.63
C TYR A 18 12.43 7.91 -7.79
N GLU A 19 12.94 7.23 -8.82
CA GLU A 19 12.13 6.79 -9.98
C GLU A 19 11.03 5.80 -9.58
N ALA A 20 11.33 4.82 -8.72
CA ALA A 20 10.31 3.89 -8.21
C ALA A 20 9.25 4.61 -7.34
N ILE A 21 9.67 5.62 -6.57
CA ILE A 21 8.76 6.48 -5.79
C ILE A 21 7.85 7.31 -6.71
N VAL A 22 8.38 7.84 -7.81
CA VAL A 22 7.60 8.61 -8.79
C VAL A 22 6.63 7.69 -9.52
N ALA A 23 7.08 6.53 -10.00
CA ALA A 23 6.26 5.57 -10.72
C ALA A 23 5.04 5.11 -9.88
N ARG A 24 5.25 4.71 -8.61
CA ARG A 24 4.14 4.34 -7.72
C ARG A 24 3.22 5.51 -7.41
N SER A 25 3.77 6.73 -7.28
CA SER A 25 2.97 7.94 -7.02
C SER A 25 2.05 8.28 -8.20
N ASN A 26 2.48 7.98 -9.43
CA ASN A 26 1.65 8.16 -10.63
C ASN A 26 0.51 7.15 -10.72
N LEU A 27 0.64 5.96 -10.12
CA LEU A 27 -0.43 4.96 -10.04
C LEU A 27 -1.43 5.22 -8.90
N ARG A 28 -1.03 6.02 -7.89
CA ARG A 28 -1.85 6.35 -6.72
C ARG A 28 -3.25 6.87 -7.07
N PRO A 29 -3.46 7.80 -8.02
CA PRO A 29 -4.80 8.28 -8.37
C PRO A 29 -5.74 7.16 -8.82
N ALA A 30 -5.29 6.29 -9.73
CA ALA A 30 -6.09 5.18 -10.24
C ALA A 30 -6.42 4.15 -9.15
N ARG A 31 -5.43 3.81 -8.31
CA ARG A 31 -5.64 2.91 -7.15
C ARG A 31 -6.62 3.51 -6.16
N ARG A 32 -6.51 4.82 -5.87
CA ARG A 32 -7.43 5.55 -5.00
C ARG A 32 -8.85 5.57 -5.57
N GLU A 33 -9.01 5.77 -6.87
CA GLU A 33 -10.30 5.76 -7.55
C GLU A 33 -10.99 4.39 -7.43
N LYS A 34 -10.27 3.30 -7.69
CA LYS A 34 -10.82 1.93 -7.53
C LYS A 34 -11.23 1.65 -6.08
N LEU A 35 -10.43 2.08 -5.10
CA LEU A 35 -10.80 1.99 -3.68
C LEU A 35 -12.06 2.82 -3.35
N ASN A 36 -12.20 4.01 -3.93
CA ASN A 36 -13.41 4.82 -3.76
C ASN A 36 -14.64 4.16 -4.41
N ARG A 37 -14.49 3.52 -5.58
CA ARG A 37 -15.57 2.75 -6.21
C ARG A 37 -16.02 1.60 -5.31
N ALA A 38 -15.08 0.82 -4.76
CA ALA A 38 -15.38 -0.23 -3.78
C ALA A 38 -16.06 0.33 -2.52
N ALA A 39 -15.64 1.50 -2.04
CA ALA A 39 -16.26 2.18 -0.90
C ALA A 39 -17.74 2.51 -1.12
N ASN A 40 -18.09 2.86 -2.37
CA ASN A 40 -19.42 3.27 -2.79
C ASN A 40 -20.31 2.06 -3.13
N SER A 41 -19.77 1.05 -3.82
CA SER A 41 -20.54 -0.12 -4.25
C SER A 41 -20.63 -1.23 -3.22
N GLY A 42 -19.66 -1.31 -2.29
CA GLY A 42 -19.49 -2.47 -1.39
C GLY A 42 -18.94 -3.72 -2.08
N GLU A 43 -18.61 -3.63 -3.38
CA GLU A 43 -17.97 -4.70 -4.14
C GLU A 43 -16.51 -4.86 -3.69
N ASN A 44 -16.12 -6.09 -3.34
CA ASN A 44 -14.74 -6.39 -2.96
C ASN A 44 -13.82 -6.18 -4.18
N PRO A 45 -12.79 -5.32 -4.09
CA PRO A 45 -11.89 -5.05 -5.22
C PRO A 45 -10.87 -6.17 -5.49
N GLY A 46 -10.86 -7.23 -4.67
CA GLY A 46 -9.97 -8.39 -4.74
C GLY A 46 -8.75 -8.26 -3.82
N PHE A 47 -8.31 -9.38 -3.22
CA PHE A 47 -7.18 -9.40 -2.30
C PHE A 47 -5.87 -8.96 -2.96
N ASP A 48 -5.53 -9.48 -4.14
CA ASP A 48 -4.31 -9.13 -4.87
C ASP A 48 -4.17 -7.60 -5.07
N PHE A 49 -5.28 -6.96 -5.43
CA PHE A 49 -5.32 -5.50 -5.60
C PHE A 49 -5.10 -4.76 -4.28
N LEU A 50 -5.73 -5.23 -3.19
CA LEU A 50 -5.52 -4.65 -1.86
C LEU A 50 -4.07 -4.83 -1.41
N GLN A 51 -3.48 -5.99 -1.64
CA GLN A 51 -2.09 -6.32 -1.30
C GLN A 51 -1.09 -5.48 -2.10
N GLU A 52 -1.31 -5.30 -3.40
CA GLU A 52 -0.51 -4.39 -4.24
C GLU A 52 -0.55 -2.96 -3.70
N CYS A 53 -1.75 -2.44 -3.41
CA CYS A 53 -1.91 -1.10 -2.84
C CYS A 53 -1.26 -0.96 -1.46
N TRP A 54 -1.35 -2.00 -0.63
CA TRP A 54 -0.79 -2.03 0.72
C TRP A 54 0.73 -1.97 0.73
N ASN A 55 1.37 -2.71 -0.18
CA ASN A 55 2.82 -2.82 -0.27
C ASN A 55 3.50 -1.57 -0.87
N ASP A 56 2.78 -0.85 -1.73
CA ASP A 56 3.35 0.24 -2.52
C ASP A 56 3.13 1.63 -1.93
N ASP A 57 2.02 1.85 -1.21
CA ASP A 57 1.63 3.19 -0.79
C ASP A 57 1.05 3.25 0.64
N PRO A 58 1.82 3.77 1.61
CA PRO A 58 1.35 3.99 2.97
C PRO A 58 0.07 4.85 3.06
N ALA A 59 -0.15 5.77 2.10
CA ALA A 59 -1.37 6.58 2.08
C ALA A 59 -2.62 5.74 1.73
N LEU A 60 -2.46 4.70 0.91
CA LEU A 60 -3.56 3.79 0.58
C LEU A 60 -3.86 2.80 1.72
N GLN A 61 -2.87 2.46 2.56
CA GLN A 61 -3.09 1.62 3.75
C GLN A 61 -4.17 2.19 4.67
N ILE A 62 -4.20 3.53 4.87
CA ILE A 62 -5.22 4.20 5.70
C ILE A 62 -6.63 3.99 5.12
N VAL A 63 -6.75 4.07 3.80
CA VAL A 63 -8.02 3.87 3.10
C VAL A 63 -8.47 2.42 3.22
N ILE A 64 -7.55 1.48 2.96
CA ILE A 64 -7.81 0.04 3.05
C ILE A 64 -8.26 -0.33 4.46
N LYS A 65 -7.57 0.12 5.51
CA LYS A 65 -7.98 -0.11 6.92
C LYS A 65 -9.42 0.35 7.18
N LYS A 66 -9.80 1.54 6.70
CA LYS A 66 -11.18 2.04 6.83
C LYS A 66 -12.20 1.18 6.09
N LEU A 67 -11.84 0.67 4.91
CA LEU A 67 -12.71 -0.19 4.13
C LEU A 67 -12.91 -1.56 4.78
N LEU A 68 -11.85 -2.18 5.31
CA LEU A 68 -11.95 -3.48 5.98
C LEU A 68 -12.82 -3.41 7.24
N VAL A 69 -12.75 -2.31 7.99
CA VAL A 69 -13.68 -2.05 9.10
C VAL A 69 -15.12 -1.88 8.61
N LYS A 70 -15.33 -1.22 7.47
CA LYS A 70 -16.66 -1.00 6.89
C LYS A 70 -17.25 -2.28 6.27
N PHE A 71 -16.41 -3.16 5.74
CA PHE A 71 -16.81 -4.33 4.98
C PHE A 71 -16.13 -5.60 5.51
N PRO A 72 -16.42 -6.01 6.77
CA PRO A 72 -15.79 -7.20 7.36
C PRO A 72 -16.13 -8.49 6.60
N GLN A 73 -17.23 -8.52 5.84
CA GLN A 73 -17.62 -9.65 5.01
C GLN A 73 -16.67 -9.94 3.84
N TRP A 74 -15.72 -9.04 3.54
CA TRP A 74 -14.74 -9.25 2.48
C TRP A 74 -13.69 -10.30 2.79
N GLY A 75 -13.60 -10.76 4.04
CA GLY A 75 -12.71 -11.86 4.37
C GLY A 75 -11.24 -11.46 4.54
N VAL A 76 -10.94 -10.16 4.71
CA VAL A 76 -9.57 -9.65 4.76
C VAL A 76 -9.34 -8.89 6.05
N ALA A 77 -8.24 -9.19 6.73
CA ALA A 77 -7.82 -8.55 7.97
C ALA A 77 -6.40 -7.98 7.87
N VAL A 78 -6.08 -7.06 8.78
CA VAL A 78 -4.71 -6.58 8.98
C VAL A 78 -4.18 -7.19 10.28
N VAL A 79 -3.15 -8.02 10.19
CA VAL A 79 -2.51 -8.66 11.35
C VAL A 79 -1.02 -8.40 11.26
N ASP A 80 -0.45 -7.90 12.36
CA ASP A 80 0.98 -7.53 12.47
C ASP A 80 1.49 -6.61 11.33
N GLY A 81 0.60 -5.79 10.79
CA GLY A 81 0.93 -4.86 9.70
C GLY A 81 0.84 -5.44 8.29
N GLU A 82 0.40 -6.69 8.16
CA GLU A 82 0.22 -7.38 6.87
C GLU A 82 -1.27 -7.62 6.57
N LEU A 83 -1.61 -7.65 5.27
CA LEU A 83 -2.92 -8.09 4.82
C LEU A 83 -2.96 -9.61 4.73
N ILE A 84 -3.99 -10.22 5.29
CA ILE A 84 -4.26 -11.64 5.18
C ILE A 84 -5.73 -11.88 4.89
N GLU A 85 -6.00 -12.85 4.00
CA GLU A 85 -7.32 -13.44 3.88
C GLU A 85 -7.53 -14.39 5.05
N TRP A 86 -8.67 -14.28 5.74
CA TRP A 86 -9.08 -15.30 6.69
C TRP A 86 -10.06 -16.26 5.99
N GLU A 87 -9.84 -17.56 6.11
CA GLU A 87 -10.83 -18.51 5.62
C GLU A 87 -12.10 -18.42 6.47
N LYS A 88 -13.22 -18.63 5.79
CA LYS A 88 -14.54 -18.64 6.41
C LYS A 88 -14.81 -19.96 7.12
#